data_AF-A0A814L5Z4-F1
#
_entry.id   AF-A0A814L5Z4-F1
#
_cell.length_a   1.000
_cell.length_b   1.000
_cell.length_c   1.000
_cell.angle_alpha   90.00
_cell.angle_beta   90.00
_cell.angle_gamma   90.00
#
_symmetry.space_group_name_H-M   'P 1'
#
loop_
_entity.id
_entity.type
_entity.pdbx_description
1 polymer ?
#
loop_
_entity_poly.entity_id
_entity_poly.type
_entity_poly.pdbx_seq_one_letter_code
_entity_poly.pdbx_strand_id
1 'polypeptide(L)'
;MSIEDPFSQTSNTSQGFILNNGASLNSDPEENELSEKIDKEFNIFTTYLREKKIISTIKFWKENKLKNPILFDLATRLLTIPSTSAEAERFFSVVGKIFSTSTNISDNLLIQKSLLKNLSRDCEPGASLIVSTSIGIKQKLC
;
A
#
# COMPACT_ATOMS: atom_id res chain seq x y z
N MET A 1 25.98 -44.31 -21.57
CA MET A 1 25.15 -43.20 -22.08
C MET A 1 24.58 -42.52 -20.86
N SER A 2 25.34 -41.54 -20.36
CA SER A 2 25.08 -40.87 -19.09
C SER A 2 23.97 -39.85 -19.27
N ILE A 3 22.93 -39.93 -18.45
CA ILE A 3 21.90 -38.91 -18.33
C ILE A 3 22.40 -37.96 -17.25
N GLU A 4 22.72 -36.73 -17.63
CA GLU A 4 23.09 -35.68 -16.70
C GLU A 4 21.82 -35.15 -16.01
N ASP A 5 21.78 -35.26 -14.68
CA ASP A 5 20.87 -34.52 -13.81
C ASP A 5 21.44 -33.11 -13.56
N PRO A 6 20.73 -32.01 -13.86
CA PRO A 6 21.18 -30.68 -13.49
C PRO A 6 20.76 -30.36 -12.05
N PHE A 7 21.63 -30.69 -11.10
CA PHE A 7 21.52 -30.22 -9.72
C PHE A 7 21.97 -28.75 -9.61
N SER A 8 21.36 -28.06 -8.65
CA SER A 8 21.97 -27.03 -7.79
C SER A 8 21.90 -25.54 -8.15
N GLN A 9 21.28 -24.83 -7.20
CA GLN A 9 21.76 -23.60 -6.57
C GLN A 9 21.68 -22.31 -7.38
N THR A 10 20.51 -21.69 -7.40
CA THR A 10 20.44 -20.23 -7.47
C THR A 10 20.46 -19.67 -6.04
N SER A 11 21.64 -19.23 -5.66
CA SER A 11 21.91 -18.42 -4.48
C SER A 11 20.95 -17.24 -4.37
N ASN A 12 20.53 -16.99 -3.12
CA ASN A 12 19.78 -15.83 -2.69
C ASN A 12 20.54 -14.56 -3.08
N THR A 13 20.21 -13.96 -4.22
CA THR A 13 20.66 -12.61 -4.55
C THR A 13 19.66 -11.66 -3.92
N SER A 14 19.90 -11.35 -2.64
CA SER A 14 19.37 -10.14 -2.02
C SER A 14 19.82 -8.97 -2.88
N GLN A 15 18.96 -8.50 -3.80
CA GLN A 15 19.16 -7.22 -4.44
C GLN A 15 18.99 -6.16 -3.36
N GLY A 16 20.11 -5.88 -2.70
CA GLY A 16 20.28 -4.73 -1.84
C GLY A 16 19.95 -3.49 -2.65
N PHE A 17 19.00 -2.72 -2.15
CA PHE A 17 18.70 -1.38 -2.62
C PHE A 17 19.97 -0.53 -2.37
N ILE A 18 20.82 -0.37 -3.38
CA ILE A 18 22.01 0.48 -3.26
C ILE A 18 21.54 1.93 -3.26
N LEU A 19 21.48 2.54 -2.08
CA LEU A 19 21.49 4.00 -1.96
C LEU A 19 22.88 4.49 -2.34
N ASN A 20 22.96 5.08 -3.53
CA ASN A 20 24.15 5.75 -4.04
C ASN A 20 24.36 7.03 -3.23
N ASN A 21 25.17 6.96 -2.16
CA ASN A 21 25.63 8.13 -1.43
C ASN A 21 26.67 8.89 -2.26
N GLY A 22 26.19 9.77 -3.13
CA GLY A 22 27.00 10.88 -3.63
C GLY A 22 27.26 11.84 -2.49
N ALA A 23 28.49 11.88 -1.99
CA ALA A 23 28.93 12.86 -1.00
C ALA A 23 28.88 14.28 -1.62
N SER A 24 27.76 14.98 -1.43
CA SER A 24 27.62 16.41 -1.69
C SER A 24 27.83 17.14 -0.37
N LEU A 25 29.06 17.64 -0.15
CA LEU A 25 29.38 18.53 0.96
C LEU A 25 28.84 19.93 0.67
N ASN A 26 27.53 20.07 0.73
CA ASN A 26 26.80 21.32 0.95
C ASN A 26 25.52 20.92 1.66
N SER A 27 25.62 20.59 2.95
CA SER A 27 24.45 20.30 3.77
C SER A 27 23.70 21.61 4.00
N ASP A 28 22.64 21.81 3.24
CA ASP A 28 21.67 22.87 3.51
C ASP A 28 21.19 22.70 4.96
N PRO A 29 21.10 23.80 5.75
CA PRO A 29 20.72 23.72 7.17
C PRO A 29 19.35 23.07 7.37
N GLU A 30 18.45 23.17 6.38
CA GLU A 30 17.14 22.52 6.40
C GLU A 30 17.21 20.98 6.23
N GLU A 31 18.15 20.48 5.44
CA GLU A 31 18.33 19.03 5.23
C GLU A 31 18.85 18.35 6.50
N ASN A 32 19.76 19.03 7.21
CA ASN A 32 20.27 18.56 8.49
C ASN A 32 19.17 18.50 9.58
N GLU A 33 18.30 19.52 9.66
CA GLU A 33 17.20 19.54 10.62
C GLU A 33 16.18 18.41 10.37
N LEU A 34 15.88 18.14 9.09
CA LEU A 34 14.97 17.06 8.72
C LEU A 34 15.56 15.68 9.07
N SER A 35 16.84 15.45 8.78
CA SER A 35 17.53 14.20 9.12
C SER A 35 17.47 13.93 10.63
N GLU A 36 17.75 14.92 11.46
CA GLU A 36 17.68 14.77 12.91
C GLU A 36 16.28 14.42 13.42
N LYS A 37 15.22 14.96 12.80
CA LYS A 37 13.83 14.62 13.15
C LYS A 37 13.50 13.17 12.78
N ILE A 38 13.94 12.72 11.61
CA ILE A 38 13.77 11.34 11.14
C ILE A 38 14.48 10.38 12.11
N ASP A 39 15.72 10.66 12.48
CA ASP A 39 16.49 9.82 13.38
C ASP A 39 15.84 9.71 14.77
N LYS A 40 15.29 10.82 15.28
CA LYS A 40 14.53 10.82 16.55
C LYS A 40 13.30 9.92 16.47
N GLU A 41 12.46 10.08 15.43
CA GLU A 41 11.28 9.22 15.24
C GLU A 41 11.67 7.74 15.07
N PHE A 42 12.74 7.47 14.32
CA PHE A 42 13.25 6.13 14.09
C PHE A 42 13.71 5.45 15.38
N ASN A 43 14.43 6.18 16.24
CA ASN A 43 14.87 5.66 17.54
C ASN A 43 13.69 5.37 18.48
N ILE A 44 12.66 6.21 18.48
CA ILE A 44 11.43 5.97 19.26
C ILE A 44 10.72 4.71 18.75
N PHE A 45 10.56 4.59 17.43
CA PHE A 45 9.88 3.46 16.82
C PHE A 45 10.62 2.14 17.06
N THR A 46 11.94 2.11 16.88
CA THR A 46 12.75 0.91 17.10
C THR A 46 12.74 0.47 18.56
N THR A 47 12.72 1.40 19.51
CA THR A 47 12.56 1.09 20.93
C THR A 47 11.21 0.42 21.19
N TYR A 48 10.13 0.98 20.63
CA TYR A 48 8.78 0.40 20.76
C TYR A 48 8.70 -1.04 20.20
N LEU A 49 9.35 -1.29 19.06
CA LEU A 49 9.38 -2.62 18.44
C LEU A 49 10.09 -3.68 19.30
N ARG A 50 11.06 -3.27 20.13
CA ARG A 50 11.72 -4.19 21.08
C ARG A 50 10.83 -4.51 22.28
N GLU A 51 10.04 -3.54 22.74
CA GLU A 51 9.22 -3.68 23.95
C GLU A 51 7.87 -4.36 23.69
N LYS A 52 7.27 -4.14 22.52
CA LYS A 52 5.91 -4.59 22.21
C LYS A 52 5.80 -5.24 20.85
N LYS A 53 5.12 -6.39 20.82
CA LYS A 53 4.72 -7.03 19.57
C LYS A 53 3.54 -6.28 18.94
N ILE A 54 3.72 -5.84 17.70
CA ILE A 54 2.64 -5.23 16.91
C ILE A 54 1.73 -6.35 16.37
N ILE A 55 0.46 -6.32 16.77
CA ILE A 55 -0.56 -7.30 16.33
C ILE A 55 -1.22 -6.84 15.04
N SER A 56 -1.48 -5.54 14.90
CA SER A 56 -2.11 -4.96 13.71
C SER A 56 -1.39 -3.67 13.31
N THR A 57 -0.80 -3.70 12.12
CA THR A 57 -0.05 -2.57 11.54
C THR A 57 -0.95 -1.34 11.35
N ILE A 58 -2.19 -1.53 10.89
CA ILE A 58 -3.15 -0.43 10.67
C ILE A 58 -3.52 0.25 11.99
N LYS A 59 -3.85 -0.52 13.03
CA LYS A 59 -4.20 0.03 14.35
C LYS A 59 -3.02 0.77 14.96
N PHE A 60 -1.83 0.17 14.89
CA PHE A 60 -0.61 0.76 15.39
C PHE A 60 -0.36 2.15 14.80
N TRP A 61 -0.40 2.29 13.48
CA TRP A 61 -0.16 3.58 12.82
C TRP A 61 -1.24 4.61 13.12
N LYS A 62 -2.51 4.19 13.25
CA LYS A 62 -3.60 5.10 13.66
C LYS A 62 -3.38 5.70 15.05
N GLU A 63 -2.95 4.88 16.01
CA GLU A 63 -2.71 5.31 17.39
C GLU A 63 -1.44 6.14 17.55
N ASN A 64 -0.42 5.90 16.72
CA ASN A 64 0.90 6.54 16.85
C ASN A 64 1.16 7.67 15.83
N LYS A 65 0.15 8.03 15.01
CA LYS A 65 0.24 9.10 14.00
C LYS A 65 0.81 10.42 14.55
N LEU A 66 0.42 10.81 15.76
CA LEU A 66 0.86 12.08 16.36
C LEU A 66 2.29 12.01 16.93
N LYS A 67 2.76 10.81 17.28
CA LYS A 67 4.09 10.61 17.87
C LYS A 67 5.16 10.49 16.80
N ASN A 68 4.82 9.81 15.70
CA ASN A 68 5.74 9.54 14.60
C ASN A 68 5.11 10.01 13.27
N PRO A 69 4.89 11.33 13.08
CA PRO A 69 4.19 11.84 11.90
C PRO A 69 4.94 11.56 10.58
N ILE A 70 6.27 11.65 10.55
CA ILE A 70 7.06 11.41 9.34
C ILE A 70 7.01 9.93 8.97
N LEU A 71 7.26 9.05 9.95
CA LEU A 71 7.18 7.61 9.72
C LEU A 71 5.76 7.15 9.40
N PHE A 72 4.73 7.78 9.97
CA PHE A 72 3.34 7.48 9.65
C PHE A 72 3.01 7.78 8.18
N ASP A 73 3.45 8.92 7.66
CA ASP A 73 3.23 9.26 6.24
C ASP A 73 3.92 8.24 5.33
N LEU A 74 5.18 7.94 5.61
CA LEU A 74 5.94 6.92 4.88
C LEU A 74 5.28 5.54 4.96
N ALA A 75 4.89 5.10 6.15
CA ALA A 75 4.22 3.83 6.36
C ALA A 75 2.88 3.75 5.63
N THR A 76 2.11 4.83 5.60
CA THR A 76 0.84 4.88 4.87
C THR A 76 1.08 4.66 3.38
N ARG A 77 2.07 5.34 2.80
CA ARG A 77 2.43 5.17 1.38
C ARG A 77 2.89 3.74 1.09
N LEU A 78 3.79 3.20 1.90
CA LEU A 78 4.34 1.86 1.69
C LEU A 78 3.28 0.77 1.85
N LEU A 79 2.46 0.85 2.89
CA LEU A 79 1.47 -0.19 3.22
C LEU A 79 0.24 -0.14 2.30
N THR A 80 0.02 0.95 1.57
CA THR A 80 -1.01 1.00 0.52
C THR A 80 -0.61 0.25 -0.75
N ILE A 81 0.67 -0.08 -0.92
CA ILE A 81 1.13 -0.84 -2.07
C ILE A 81 0.78 -2.32 -1.84
N PRO A 82 -0.02 -2.94 -2.70
CA PRO A 82 -0.30 -4.37 -2.58
C PRO A 82 1.00 -5.16 -2.78
N SER A 83 1.19 -6.20 -1.97
CA SER A 83 2.39 -7.04 -2.03
C SER A 83 2.48 -7.89 -3.30
N THR A 84 1.38 -8.03 -4.05
CA THR A 84 1.29 -8.87 -5.25
C THR A 84 0.46 -8.22 -6.34
N SER A 85 0.69 -8.63 -7.60
CA SER A 85 -0.13 -8.23 -8.76
C SER A 85 -1.54 -8.82 -8.72
N ALA A 86 -1.76 -9.86 -7.91
CA ALA A 86 -3.02 -10.60 -7.85
C ALA A 86 -4.22 -9.71 -7.53
N GLU A 87 -4.04 -8.64 -6.73
CA GLU A 87 -5.12 -7.69 -6.43
C GLU A 87 -5.55 -6.91 -7.69
N ALA A 88 -4.58 -6.48 -8.50
CA ALA A 88 -4.86 -5.83 -9.78
C ALA A 88 -5.51 -6.80 -10.79
N GLU A 89 -5.03 -8.05 -10.86
CA GLU A 89 -5.62 -9.09 -11.71
C GLU A 89 -7.07 -9.40 -11.30
N ARG A 90 -7.34 -9.47 -9.99
CA ARG A 90 -8.69 -9.65 -9.45
C ARG A 90 -9.59 -8.46 -9.79
N PHE A 91 -9.06 -7.23 -9.71
CA PHE A 91 -9.77 -6.03 -10.15
C PHE A 91 -10.14 -6.14 -11.64
N PHE A 92 -9.17 -6.39 -12.53
CA PHE A 92 -9.41 -6.51 -13.97
C PHE A 92 -10.32 -7.68 -14.33
N SER A 93 -10.26 -8.78 -13.61
CA SER A 93 -11.18 -9.91 -13.77
C SER A 93 -12.64 -9.50 -13.54
N VAL A 94 -12.90 -8.63 -12.57
CA VAL A 94 -14.25 -8.12 -12.33
C VAL A 94 -14.65 -7.09 -13.39
N VAL A 95 -13.73 -6.20 -13.78
CA VAL A 95 -13.98 -5.24 -14.85
C VAL A 95 -14.34 -5.96 -16.15
N GLY A 96 -13.62 -7.04 -16.48
CA GLY A 96 -13.89 -7.88 -17.65
C GLY A 96 -15.31 -8.47 -17.64
N LYS A 97 -15.84 -8.86 -16.48
CA LYS A 97 -17.23 -9.32 -16.36
C LYS A 97 -18.25 -8.20 -16.55
N ILE A 98 -17.96 -7.00 -16.05
CA ILE A 98 -18.83 -5.82 -16.25
C ILE A 98 -18.88 -5.47 -17.74
N PHE A 99 -17.72 -5.50 -18.40
CA PHE A 99 -17.60 -5.23 -19.83
C PHE A 99 -18.29 -6.30 -20.69
N SER A 100 -18.11 -7.58 -20.39
CA SER A 100 -18.72 -8.67 -21.17
C SER A 100 -20.25 -8.71 -21.07
N THR A 101 -20.84 -8.15 -20.01
CA THR A 101 -22.30 -8.10 -19.80
C THR A 101 -22.96 -6.95 -20.57
N SER A 102 -22.19 -5.94 -21.03
CA SER A 102 -22.74 -4.78 -21.72
C SER A 102 -21.77 -4.31 -22.80
N THR A 103 -22.10 -4.64 -24.05
CA THR A 103 -21.24 -4.41 -25.23
C THR A 103 -21.10 -2.95 -25.66
N ASN A 104 -21.80 -2.01 -25.01
CA ASN A 104 -21.77 -0.59 -25.36
C ASN A 104 -21.79 0.28 -24.09
N ILE A 105 -20.70 0.24 -23.34
CA ILE A 105 -20.49 1.05 -22.13
C ILE A 105 -19.38 2.07 -22.41
N SER A 106 -19.63 3.34 -22.07
CA SER A 106 -18.58 4.37 -22.15
C SER A 106 -17.52 4.13 -21.07
N ASP A 107 -16.26 4.49 -21.34
CA ASP A 107 -15.14 4.30 -20.41
C ASP A 107 -15.39 4.89 -19.02
N ASN A 108 -15.96 6.10 -18.96
CA ASN A 108 -16.31 6.75 -17.68
C ASN A 108 -17.29 5.89 -16.85
N LEU A 109 -18.30 5.32 -17.51
CA LEU A 109 -19.29 4.46 -16.87
C LEU A 109 -18.68 3.10 -16.46
N LEU A 110 -17.73 2.57 -17.23
CA LEU A 110 -17.00 1.36 -16.89
C LEU A 110 -16.15 1.55 -15.63
N ILE A 111 -15.41 2.67 -15.56
CA ILE A 111 -14.57 3.03 -14.42
C ILE A 111 -15.44 3.24 -13.17
N GLN A 112 -16.54 3.99 -13.28
CA GLN A 112 -17.44 4.20 -12.15
C GLN A 112 -18.05 2.88 -11.64
N LYS A 113 -18.55 2.03 -12.55
CA LYS A 113 -19.12 0.73 -12.18
C LYS A 113 -18.07 -0.20 -11.56
N SER A 114 -16.84 -0.22 -12.09
CA SER A 114 -15.78 -1.06 -11.54
C SER A 114 -15.38 -0.61 -10.14
N LEU A 115 -15.24 0.68 -9.90
CA LEU A 115 -14.94 1.22 -8.57
C LEU A 115 -16.04 0.89 -7.56
N LEU A 116 -17.30 1.16 -7.89
CA LEU A 116 -18.44 0.86 -7.00
C LEU A 116 -18.53 -0.63 -6.66
N LYS A 117 -18.29 -1.52 -7.64
CA LYS A 117 -18.35 -2.97 -7.44
C LYS A 117 -17.19 -3.50 -6.60
N ASN A 118 -16.03 -2.86 -6.63
CA ASN A 118 -14.91 -3.22 -5.74
C ASN A 118 -15.15 -2.72 -4.31
N LEU A 119 -15.59 -1.47 -4.14
CA LEU A 119 -15.92 -0.90 -2.81
C LEU A 119 -17.03 -1.68 -2.09
N SER A 120 -17.98 -2.24 -2.83
CA SER A 120 -19.07 -3.07 -2.26
C SER A 120 -18.58 -4.42 -1.71
N ARG A 121 -17.39 -4.89 -2.12
CA ARG A 121 -16.86 -6.20 -1.72
C ARG A 121 -16.06 -6.17 -0.43
N ASP A 122 -15.59 -5.00 -0.02
CA ASP A 122 -14.74 -4.82 1.16
C ASP A 122 -15.54 -4.44 2.43
N CYS A 123 -16.88 -4.40 2.34
CA CYS A 123 -17.73 -4.29 3.52
C CYS A 123 -17.80 -5.63 4.26
N GLU A 124 -17.03 -5.74 5.34
CA GLU A 124 -17.36 -6.59 6.49
C GLU A 124 -18.83 -6.33 6.91
N PRO A 125 -19.58 -7.36 7.34
CA PRO A 125 -20.97 -7.20 7.78
C PRO A 125 -21.03 -6.31 9.03
N GLY A 126 -21.14 -4.99 8.83
CA GLY A 126 -21.17 -3.99 9.90
C GLY A 126 -20.54 -2.63 9.55
N ALA A 127 -19.79 -2.50 8.46
CA ALA A 127 -19.24 -1.21 8.03
C ALA A 127 -20.15 -0.56 6.97
N SER A 128 -20.78 0.59 7.28
CA SER A 128 -21.55 1.35 6.29
C SER A 128 -20.66 2.44 5.69
N LEU A 129 -20.36 2.33 4.39
CA LEU A 129 -19.71 3.39 3.62
C LEU A 129 -20.78 4.21 2.90
N ILE A 130 -20.96 5.46 3.33
CA ILE A 130 -21.81 6.44 2.65
C ILE A 130 -20.96 7.15 1.59
N VAL A 131 -21.10 6.72 0.33
CA VAL A 131 -20.48 7.44 -0.80
C VAL A 131 -21.46 8.52 -1.25
N SER A 132 -21.12 9.78 -0.98
CA SER A 132 -21.86 10.92 -1.51
C SER A 132 -21.34 11.23 -2.91
N THR A 133 -22.12 10.88 -3.94
CA THR A 133 -21.85 11.34 -5.31
C THR A 133 -22.52 12.69 -5.53
N SER A 134 -21.89 13.57 -6.32
CA SER A 134 -22.32 14.96 -6.60
C SER A 134 -23.71 15.12 -7.23
N ILE A 135 -24.41 14.01 -7.47
CA ILE A 135 -25.78 13.93 -8.01
C ILE A 135 -26.84 13.80 -6.91
N GLY A 136 -26.46 13.90 -5.63
CA GLY A 136 -27.41 13.96 -4.51
C GLY A 136 -28.10 12.63 -4.20
N ILE A 137 -27.72 11.55 -4.88
CA ILE A 137 -28.22 10.21 -4.56
C ILE A 137 -27.40 9.67 -3.39
N LYS A 138 -28.01 9.68 -2.20
CA LYS A 138 -27.50 8.93 -1.05
C LYS A 138 -27.78 7.45 -1.29
N GLN A 139 -26.80 6.72 -1.84
CA GLN A 139 -26.89 5.27 -1.87
C GLN A 139 -26.30 4.73 -0.57
N LYS A 140 -27.15 4.07 0.22
CA LYS A 140 -26.71 3.22 1.31
C LYS A 140 -26.15 1.94 0.68
N LEU A 141 -24.83 1.82 0.61
CA LEU A 141 -24.19 0.55 0.29
C LEU A 141 -24.02 -0.23 1.60
N CYS A 142 -25.09 -0.93 1.98
CA CYS A 142 -25.23 -2.07 2.90
C CYS A 142 -26.71 -2.27 3.21
#